data_AF-A0A972J6Y3-F1
#
_entry.id   AF-A0A972J6Y3-F1
#
_cell.length_a   1.000
_cell.length_b   1.000
_cell.length_c   1.000
_cell.angle_alpha   90.00
_cell.angle_beta   90.00
_cell.angle_gamma   90.00
#
_symmetry.space_group_name_H-M   'P 1'
#
loop_
_entity.id
_entity.type
_entity.pdbx_description
1 polymer ?
#
loop_
_entity_poly.entity_id
_entity_poly.type
_entity_poly.pdbx_seq_one_letter_code
_entity_poly.pdbx_strand_id
1 'polypeptide(L)'
;MIRFMLHTPVHVRGRMLDYLKASLKDLEREIGDEIQLFTPHDPQYSSDCTEEWLPASIERGIMPDIIITHATEFASLKREQRIELFSSLPGQYEELKPIRKELSKLKDSLGIFYPISVTPLAMIYNAENVKEEELKHSWADLFNEKFKVIFPERNKPLCRAAGGFLKANFPEEFPEFEERVTYSGTPANMTRLIASGEYDMGMTLLPFAGIGQQGRVKINKTKEGYIPLPQTIVWKKGASKSLMTFADIFRGRDMQSYLAEQDTWTVREDMPIRASDQDMKQVLEWKGWDFYLDAVDEFDKYSV
;
A
#
# COMPACT_ATOMS: atom_id res chain seq x y z
N MET A 1 -10.53 -11.01 -24.60
CA MET A 1 -10.02 -11.54 -23.34
C MET A 1 -9.32 -10.41 -22.60
N ILE A 2 -9.79 -10.12 -21.39
CA ILE A 2 -9.32 -9.03 -20.52
C ILE A 2 -8.33 -9.60 -19.51
N ARG A 3 -7.16 -8.96 -19.39
CA ARG A 3 -6.14 -9.32 -18.40
C ARG A 3 -6.34 -8.46 -17.16
N PHE A 4 -6.72 -9.09 -16.05
CA PHE A 4 -6.92 -8.41 -14.78
C PHE A 4 -5.83 -8.80 -13.78
N MET A 5 -5.06 -7.82 -13.31
CA MET A 5 -4.08 -8.02 -12.24
C MET A 5 -4.65 -7.63 -10.88
N LEU A 6 -4.58 -8.55 -9.92
CA LEU A 6 -4.90 -8.30 -8.52
C LEU A 6 -3.68 -8.56 -7.63
N HIS A 7 -3.13 -7.49 -7.09
CA HIS A 7 -2.13 -7.50 -6.04
C HIS A 7 -2.68 -6.80 -4.79
N THR A 8 -2.67 -7.52 -3.68
CA THR A 8 -3.35 -7.14 -2.44
C THR A 8 -2.47 -7.37 -1.23
N PRO A 9 -2.66 -6.56 -0.16
CA PRO A 9 -1.98 -6.80 1.09
C PRO A 9 -2.26 -8.21 1.62
N VAL A 10 -1.24 -8.84 2.22
CA VAL A 10 -1.30 -10.24 2.66
C VAL A 10 -2.49 -10.54 3.58
N HIS A 11 -2.86 -9.61 4.46
CA HIS A 11 -3.94 -9.79 5.44
C HIS A 11 -5.35 -9.85 4.80
N VAL A 12 -5.55 -9.23 3.63
CA VAL A 12 -6.85 -9.19 2.92
C VAL A 12 -6.90 -10.06 1.67
N ARG A 13 -5.74 -10.53 1.18
CA ARG A 13 -5.56 -11.23 -0.09
C ARG A 13 -6.55 -12.37 -0.33
N GLY A 14 -6.68 -13.31 0.61
CA GLY A 14 -7.54 -14.49 0.44
C GLY A 14 -9.00 -14.11 0.19
N ARG A 15 -9.59 -13.31 1.08
CA ARG A 15 -10.99 -12.91 0.98
C ARG A 15 -11.27 -11.99 -0.22
N MET A 16 -10.32 -11.12 -0.58
CA MET A 16 -10.45 -10.28 -1.79
C MET A 16 -10.46 -11.13 -3.06
N LEU A 17 -9.59 -12.14 -3.16
CA LEU A 17 -9.57 -13.07 -4.28
C LEU A 17 -10.85 -13.91 -4.36
N ASP A 18 -11.34 -14.42 -3.23
CA ASP A 18 -12.55 -15.23 -3.20
C ASP A 18 -13.79 -14.42 -3.59
N TYR A 19 -13.91 -13.20 -3.06
CA TYR A 19 -14.99 -12.28 -3.41
C TYR A 19 -14.98 -11.94 -4.90
N LEU A 20 -13.81 -11.61 -5.45
CA LEU A 20 -13.67 -11.37 -6.88
C LEU A 20 -14.06 -12.59 -7.71
N LYS A 21 -13.53 -13.77 -7.38
CA LYS A 21 -13.83 -15.02 -8.10
C LYS A 21 -15.32 -15.34 -8.11
N ALA A 22 -16.03 -15.04 -7.02
CA ALA A 22 -17.47 -15.18 -6.95
C ALA A 22 -18.21 -14.23 -7.90
N SER A 23 -17.66 -13.05 -8.17
CA SER A 23 -18.24 -12.03 -9.08
C SER A 23 -17.82 -12.18 -10.55
N LEU A 24 -16.76 -12.96 -10.86
CA LEU A 24 -16.18 -13.02 -12.22
C LEU A 24 -17.21 -13.36 -13.31
N LYS A 25 -18.05 -14.39 -13.11
CA LYS A 25 -19.04 -14.80 -14.12
C LYS A 25 -20.06 -13.71 -14.44
N ASP A 26 -20.48 -12.96 -13.43
CA ASP A 26 -21.41 -11.86 -13.61
C ASP A 26 -20.75 -10.69 -14.36
N LEU A 27 -19.48 -10.40 -14.04
CA LEU A 27 -18.68 -9.40 -14.76
C LEU A 27 -18.48 -9.77 -16.22
N GLU A 28 -18.10 -11.02 -16.52
CA GLU A 28 -17.89 -11.49 -17.89
C GLU A 28 -19.16 -11.34 -18.72
N ARG A 29 -20.32 -11.63 -18.13
CA ARG A 29 -21.63 -11.42 -18.77
C ARG A 29 -21.93 -9.93 -18.98
N GLU A 30 -21.64 -9.07 -18.01
CA GLU A 30 -21.88 -7.62 -18.11
C GLU A 30 -20.97 -6.95 -19.16
N ILE A 31 -19.70 -7.35 -19.19
CA ILE A 31 -18.70 -6.78 -20.08
C ILE A 31 -18.77 -7.38 -21.48
N GLY A 32 -19.18 -8.65 -21.58
CA GLY A 32 -19.26 -9.40 -22.84
C GLY A 32 -17.90 -9.93 -23.31
N ASP A 33 -16.95 -10.15 -22.40
CA ASP A 33 -15.62 -10.70 -22.71
C ASP A 33 -15.12 -11.56 -21.54
N GLU A 34 -14.23 -12.51 -21.82
CA GLU A 34 -13.60 -13.40 -20.83
C GLU A 34 -12.58 -12.63 -19.99
N ILE A 35 -12.57 -12.89 -18.68
CA ILE A 35 -11.65 -12.25 -17.74
C ILE A 35 -10.62 -13.26 -17.24
N GLN A 36 -9.35 -13.00 -17.52
CA GLN A 36 -8.25 -13.75 -16.96
C GLN A 36 -7.63 -13.00 -15.78
N LEU A 37 -7.79 -13.58 -14.59
CA LEU A 37 -7.22 -13.07 -13.35
C LEU A 37 -5.76 -13.50 -13.20
N PHE A 38 -4.90 -12.55 -12.86
CA PHE A 38 -3.49 -12.73 -12.59
C PHE A 38 -3.07 -12.13 -11.25
N THR A 39 -1.95 -12.61 -10.74
CA THR A 39 -1.22 -12.03 -9.60
C THR A 39 0.24 -11.77 -10.00
N PRO A 40 0.96 -10.90 -9.29
CA PRO A 40 2.38 -10.69 -9.56
C PRO A 40 3.23 -11.96 -9.45
N HIS A 41 2.76 -12.95 -8.67
CA HIS A 41 3.44 -14.21 -8.44
C HIS A 41 3.20 -15.25 -9.55
N ASP A 42 2.39 -14.94 -10.56
CA ASP A 42 2.27 -15.84 -11.70
C ASP A 42 3.59 -15.83 -12.49
N PRO A 43 4.08 -16.99 -12.97
CA PRO A 43 5.42 -17.11 -13.58
C PRO A 43 5.68 -16.15 -14.75
N GLN A 44 4.61 -15.75 -15.46
CA GLN A 44 4.69 -14.80 -16.56
C GLN A 44 4.91 -13.34 -16.11
N TYR A 45 4.72 -12.99 -14.83
CA TYR A 45 4.93 -11.63 -14.30
C TYR A 45 6.20 -11.55 -13.46
N SER A 46 6.40 -12.45 -12.50
CA SER A 46 7.63 -12.50 -11.72
C SER A 46 8.04 -13.95 -11.47
N SER A 47 9.28 -14.31 -11.84
CA SER A 47 9.87 -15.62 -11.52
C SER A 47 10.33 -15.70 -10.06
N ASP A 48 10.68 -14.55 -9.49
CA ASP A 48 11.39 -14.45 -8.21
C ASP A 48 10.50 -13.85 -7.10
N CYS A 49 9.19 -13.75 -7.34
CA CYS A 49 8.21 -13.11 -6.45
C CYS A 49 8.61 -11.68 -6.02
N THR A 50 9.36 -10.98 -6.88
CA THR A 50 9.64 -9.56 -6.72
C THR A 50 8.35 -8.76 -6.94
N GLU A 51 8.12 -7.78 -6.06
CA GLU A 51 6.93 -6.92 -6.08
C GLU A 51 7.20 -5.65 -6.92
N GLU A 52 7.93 -5.82 -8.02
CA GLU A 52 8.28 -4.80 -9.05
C GLU A 52 8.09 -5.42 -10.44
N TRP A 53 6.86 -5.85 -10.72
CA TRP A 53 6.51 -6.66 -11.89
C TRP A 53 6.06 -5.81 -13.09
N LEU A 54 5.62 -4.57 -12.87
CA LEU A 54 4.98 -3.74 -13.88
C LEU A 54 5.91 -3.35 -15.03
N PRO A 55 7.14 -2.83 -14.81
CA PRO A 55 8.07 -2.51 -15.90
C PRO A 55 8.34 -3.70 -16.82
N ALA A 56 8.69 -4.85 -16.24
CA ALA A 56 8.94 -6.08 -17.00
C ALA A 56 7.70 -6.57 -17.74
N SER A 57 6.48 -6.32 -17.22
CA SER A 57 5.24 -6.65 -17.93
C SER A 57 5.00 -5.76 -19.15
N ILE A 58 5.40 -4.48 -19.09
CA ILE A 58 5.31 -3.52 -20.18
C ILE A 58 6.29 -3.91 -21.29
N GLU A 59 7.55 -4.17 -20.93
CA GLU A 59 8.60 -4.58 -21.87
C GLU A 59 8.24 -5.86 -22.63
N ARG A 60 7.63 -6.83 -21.95
CA ARG A 60 7.16 -8.09 -22.55
C ARG A 60 5.86 -7.94 -23.34
N GLY A 61 5.23 -6.76 -23.35
CA GLY A 61 3.95 -6.53 -24.04
C GLY A 61 2.75 -7.24 -23.42
N ILE A 62 2.84 -7.65 -22.15
CA ILE A 62 1.79 -8.40 -21.43
C ILE A 62 1.08 -7.59 -20.35
N MET A 63 1.29 -6.27 -20.33
CA MET A 63 0.70 -5.35 -19.35
C MET A 63 -0.83 -5.57 -19.24
N PRO A 64 -1.36 -5.77 -18.02
CA PRO A 64 -2.78 -5.99 -17.78
C PRO A 64 -3.65 -4.82 -18.26
N ASP A 65 -4.91 -5.10 -18.61
CA ASP A 65 -5.90 -4.09 -19.00
C ASP A 65 -6.44 -3.34 -17.78
N ILE A 66 -6.51 -4.04 -16.64
CA ILE A 66 -6.94 -3.52 -15.34
C ILE A 66 -5.91 -3.97 -14.30
N ILE A 67 -5.47 -3.06 -13.46
CA ILE A 67 -4.49 -3.31 -12.42
C ILE A 67 -5.06 -2.81 -11.10
N ILE A 68 -5.18 -3.70 -10.13
CA ILE A 68 -5.34 -3.35 -8.72
C ILE A 68 -4.08 -3.74 -7.99
N THR A 69 -3.36 -2.77 -7.46
CA THR A 69 -2.08 -2.97 -6.79
C THR A 69 -1.78 -1.86 -5.80
N HIS A 70 -0.69 -1.99 -5.06
CA HIS A 70 -0.14 -0.92 -4.24
C HIS A 70 0.44 0.19 -5.12
N ALA A 71 0.19 1.45 -4.76
CA ALA A 71 0.66 2.59 -5.55
C ALA A 71 2.19 2.60 -5.77
N THR A 72 2.96 1.99 -4.86
CA THR A 72 4.43 1.84 -5.01
C THR A 72 4.85 1.14 -6.30
N GLU A 73 4.01 0.27 -6.87
CA GLU A 73 4.30 -0.42 -8.13
C GLU A 73 4.54 0.55 -9.31
N PHE A 74 3.95 1.74 -9.25
CA PHE A 74 4.05 2.75 -10.31
C PHE A 74 5.23 3.70 -10.15
N ALA A 75 6.06 3.55 -9.10
CA ALA A 75 7.16 4.46 -8.77
C ALA A 75 8.26 4.47 -9.84
N SER A 76 8.53 3.31 -10.44
CA SER A 76 9.54 3.16 -11.50
C SER A 76 9.14 3.81 -12.84
N LEU A 77 7.87 4.19 -13.01
CA LEU A 77 7.37 4.86 -14.20
C LEU A 77 7.39 6.37 -13.99
N LYS A 78 8.03 7.12 -14.90
CA LYS A 78 7.96 8.59 -14.90
C LYS A 78 6.56 9.07 -15.24
N ARG A 79 6.27 10.33 -14.89
CA ARG A 79 4.94 10.95 -15.05
C ARG A 79 4.42 10.82 -16.48
N GLU A 80 5.27 11.12 -17.45
CA GLU A 80 4.96 11.06 -18.88
C GLU A 80 4.59 9.63 -19.30
N GLN A 81 5.37 8.64 -18.85
CA GLN A 81 5.10 7.22 -19.10
C GLN A 81 3.74 6.81 -18.52
N ARG A 82 3.39 7.26 -17.31
CA ARG A 82 2.06 6.97 -16.73
C ARG A 82 0.93 7.53 -17.60
N ILE A 83 1.06 8.76 -18.10
CA ILE A 83 0.06 9.40 -18.96
C ILE A 83 -0.12 8.67 -20.29
N GLU A 84 0.98 8.15 -20.85
CA GLU A 84 0.98 7.37 -22.09
C GLU A 84 0.37 5.99 -21.89
N LEU A 85 0.71 5.30 -20.79
CA LEU A 85 0.34 3.91 -20.53
C LEU A 85 -1.06 3.74 -19.95
N PHE A 86 -1.59 4.75 -19.23
CA PHE A 86 -2.83 4.61 -18.47
C PHE A 86 -3.95 5.55 -18.93
N SER A 87 -5.17 5.10 -18.68
CA SER A 87 -6.40 5.80 -19.01
C SER A 87 -6.80 6.79 -17.92
N SER A 88 -7.65 7.76 -18.28
CA SER A 88 -8.31 8.68 -17.35
C SER A 88 -9.64 8.16 -16.79
N LEU A 89 -9.98 6.87 -17.03
CA LEU A 89 -11.14 6.21 -16.43
C LEU A 89 -11.22 6.34 -14.91
N PRO A 90 -10.14 6.19 -14.13
CA PRO A 90 -10.17 6.43 -12.68
C PRO A 90 -10.68 7.82 -12.31
N GLY A 91 -10.25 8.87 -13.02
CA GLY A 91 -10.73 10.24 -12.81
C GLY A 91 -12.22 10.39 -13.15
N GLN A 92 -12.69 9.76 -14.22
CA GLN A 92 -14.12 9.73 -14.57
C GLN A 92 -14.93 8.95 -13.51
N TYR A 93 -14.38 7.86 -12.99
CA TYR A 93 -15.02 7.07 -11.94
C TYR A 93 -15.08 7.84 -10.61
N GLU A 94 -14.05 8.63 -10.27
CA GLU A 94 -14.05 9.52 -9.12
C GLU A 94 -15.15 10.59 -9.19
N GLU A 95 -15.46 11.12 -10.39
CA GLU A 95 -16.58 12.06 -10.56
C GLU A 95 -17.93 11.40 -10.31
N LEU A 96 -18.09 10.12 -10.68
CA LEU A 96 -19.33 9.35 -10.48
C LEU A 96 -19.47 8.81 -9.05
N LYS A 97 -18.34 8.41 -8.45
CA LYS A 97 -18.24 7.68 -7.18
C LYS A 97 -17.08 8.25 -6.35
N PRO A 98 -17.21 9.50 -5.84
CA PRO A 98 -16.12 10.14 -5.14
C PRO A 98 -15.68 9.35 -3.92
N ILE A 99 -14.37 9.36 -3.65
CA ILE A 99 -13.86 8.90 -2.37
C ILE A 99 -14.33 9.83 -1.25
N ARG A 100 -14.48 9.28 -0.05
CA ARG A 100 -14.89 10.03 1.15
C ARG A 100 -13.96 11.23 1.44
N LYS A 101 -14.52 12.24 2.11
CA LYS A 101 -13.86 13.54 2.36
C LYS A 101 -12.50 13.42 3.05
N GLU A 102 -12.36 12.52 4.01
CA GLU A 102 -11.13 12.29 4.78
C GLU A 102 -9.99 11.80 3.90
N LEU A 103 -10.30 11.17 2.77
CA LEU A 103 -9.33 10.68 1.78
C LEU A 103 -9.26 11.58 0.53
N SER A 104 -10.02 12.67 0.46
CA SER A 104 -10.16 13.50 -0.75
C SER A 104 -8.85 14.04 -1.32
N LYS A 105 -7.82 14.21 -0.48
CA LYS A 105 -6.47 14.61 -0.91
C LYS A 105 -5.77 13.56 -1.79
N LEU A 106 -6.21 12.30 -1.74
CA LEU A 106 -5.73 11.22 -2.60
C LEU A 106 -6.36 11.24 -4.00
N LYS A 107 -7.28 12.18 -4.29
CA LYS A 107 -7.78 12.37 -5.65
C LYS A 107 -6.62 12.67 -6.59
N ASP A 108 -6.48 11.87 -7.64
CA ASP A 108 -5.40 12.04 -8.60
C ASP A 108 -5.71 13.16 -9.60
N SER A 109 -4.79 14.14 -9.68
CA SER A 109 -4.86 15.23 -10.64
C SER A 109 -4.76 14.77 -12.10
N LEU A 110 -4.11 13.63 -12.36
CA LEU A 110 -4.04 13.04 -13.69
C LEU A 110 -5.26 12.14 -14.01
N GLY A 111 -6.05 11.78 -13.00
CA GLY A 111 -7.16 10.84 -13.14
C GLY A 111 -6.73 9.42 -13.50
N ILE A 112 -5.49 9.03 -13.21
CA ILE A 112 -4.88 7.71 -13.48
C ILE A 112 -5.03 6.76 -12.28
N PHE A 113 -5.10 7.31 -11.06
CA PHE A 113 -5.32 6.51 -9.86
C PHE A 113 -6.70 6.75 -9.26
N TYR A 114 -7.39 5.66 -8.93
CA TYR A 114 -8.52 5.67 -8.03
C TYR A 114 -8.19 4.82 -6.80
N PRO A 115 -8.09 5.39 -5.59
CA PRO A 115 -7.90 4.60 -4.38
C PRO A 115 -9.07 3.65 -4.18
N ILE A 116 -8.78 2.38 -3.86
CA ILE A 116 -9.80 1.42 -3.39
C ILE A 116 -9.77 1.25 -1.88
N SER A 117 -8.61 1.48 -1.27
CA SER A 117 -8.36 1.41 0.16
C SER A 117 -6.99 2.00 0.50
N VAL A 118 -6.75 2.34 1.76
CA VAL A 118 -5.43 2.75 2.26
C VAL A 118 -5.13 1.96 3.52
N THR A 119 -4.07 1.15 3.50
CA THR A 119 -3.62 0.45 4.71
C THR A 119 -2.59 1.33 5.44
N PRO A 120 -2.83 1.73 6.69
CA PRO A 120 -1.83 2.48 7.45
C PRO A 120 -0.67 1.58 7.90
N LEU A 121 0.55 2.12 7.84
CA LEU A 121 1.75 1.52 8.42
C LEU A 121 1.99 2.10 9.80
N ALA A 122 2.24 1.22 10.76
CA ALA A 122 2.47 1.56 12.15
C ALA A 122 3.88 1.19 12.59
N MET A 123 4.49 2.06 13.40
CA MET A 123 5.69 1.73 14.16
C MET A 123 5.30 0.91 15.39
N ILE A 124 6.02 -0.18 15.62
CA ILE A 124 5.85 -1.03 16.80
C ILE A 124 7.19 -1.19 17.53
N TYR A 125 7.12 -1.41 18.84
CA TYR A 125 8.29 -1.59 19.69
C TYR A 125 8.05 -2.62 20.79
N ASN A 126 9.14 -3.19 21.31
CA ASN A 126 9.13 -4.06 22.47
C ASN A 126 9.11 -3.22 23.77
N ALA A 127 8.04 -3.30 24.54
CA ALA A 127 7.81 -2.53 25.76
C ALA A 127 8.67 -2.98 26.97
N GLU A 128 9.32 -4.15 26.91
CA GLU A 128 10.31 -4.56 27.90
C GLU A 128 11.66 -3.88 27.62
N ASN A 129 12.08 -3.84 26.34
CA ASN A 129 13.37 -3.31 25.90
C ASN A 129 13.39 -1.78 25.74
N VAL A 130 12.28 -1.18 25.30
CA VAL A 130 12.17 0.26 25.02
C VAL A 130 11.18 0.89 25.99
N LYS A 131 11.63 1.88 26.75
CA LYS A 131 10.75 2.60 27.68
C LYS A 131 10.03 3.72 26.96
N GLU A 132 8.76 3.94 27.33
CA GLU A 132 7.88 4.88 26.63
C GLU A 132 8.39 6.32 26.76
N GLU A 133 8.99 6.66 27.89
CA GLU A 133 9.66 7.95 28.15
C GLU A 133 10.91 8.21 27.29
N GLU A 134 11.47 7.19 26.63
CA GLU A 134 12.61 7.34 25.70
C GLU A 134 12.15 7.70 24.28
N LEU A 135 10.85 7.58 23.99
CA LEU A 135 10.28 7.81 22.66
C LEU A 135 9.94 9.29 22.45
N LYS A 136 10.29 9.82 21.28
CA LYS A 136 9.87 11.14 20.81
C LYS A 136 8.46 11.11 20.22
N HIS A 137 7.86 9.92 20.12
CA HIS A 137 6.61 9.66 19.41
C HIS A 137 6.69 10.19 17.98
N SER A 138 7.72 9.76 17.27
CA SER A 138 8.01 10.21 15.92
C SER A 138 8.56 9.06 15.10
N TRP A 139 8.37 9.10 13.78
CA TRP A 139 9.14 8.22 12.89
C TRP A 139 10.65 8.36 13.07
N ALA A 140 11.09 9.51 13.63
CA ALA A 140 12.47 9.74 14.02
C ALA A 140 13.01 8.76 15.09
N ASP A 141 12.12 8.08 15.84
CA ASP A 141 12.54 7.11 16.86
C ASP A 141 13.23 5.88 16.24
N LEU A 142 12.93 5.57 14.98
CA LEU A 142 13.62 4.50 14.26
C LEU A 142 15.10 4.81 14.06
N PHE A 143 15.52 6.08 14.03
CA PHE A 143 16.92 6.48 13.80
C PHE A 143 17.81 6.34 15.04
N ASN A 144 17.23 6.10 16.22
CA ASN A 144 18.00 5.96 17.45
C ASN A 144 18.90 4.70 17.41
N GLU A 145 20.22 4.91 17.40
CA GLU A 145 21.25 3.87 17.36
C GLU A 145 21.18 2.85 18.51
N LYS A 146 20.54 3.21 19.63
CA LYS A 146 20.33 2.29 20.75
C LYS A 146 19.45 1.10 20.36
N PHE A 147 18.56 1.26 19.39
CA PHE A 147 17.53 0.28 19.08
C PHE A 147 17.86 -0.56 17.85
N LYS A 148 17.73 -1.87 17.97
CA LYS A 148 17.75 -2.81 16.85
C LYS A 148 16.43 -2.72 16.09
N VAL A 149 16.50 -2.33 14.82
CA VAL A 149 15.32 -2.12 13.98
C VAL A 149 15.21 -3.20 12.91
N ILE A 150 13.99 -3.73 12.75
CA ILE A 150 13.66 -4.68 11.69
C ILE A 150 12.47 -4.24 10.84
N PHE A 151 12.64 -4.33 9.53
CA PHE A 151 11.61 -4.15 8.52
C PHE A 151 11.42 -5.47 7.75
N PRO A 152 10.24 -5.70 7.14
CA PRO A 152 10.08 -6.78 6.16
C PRO A 152 11.04 -6.64 4.98
N GLU A 153 11.13 -7.64 4.10
CA GLU A 153 11.98 -7.57 2.90
C GLU A 153 11.88 -6.21 2.17
N ARG A 154 13.03 -5.64 1.81
CA ARG A 154 13.16 -4.26 1.31
C ARG A 154 12.27 -3.95 0.10
N ASN A 155 12.12 -4.93 -0.79
CA ASN A 155 11.34 -4.82 -2.02
C ASN A 155 9.82 -4.91 -1.82
N LYS A 156 9.32 -5.14 -0.60
CA LYS A 156 7.88 -5.22 -0.35
C LYS A 156 7.24 -3.83 -0.40
N PRO A 157 5.99 -3.71 -0.90
CA PRO A 157 5.29 -2.42 -1.03
C PRO A 157 5.30 -1.55 0.24
N LEU A 158 5.11 -2.16 1.42
CA LEU A 158 5.12 -1.42 2.69
C LEU A 158 6.51 -0.88 3.06
N CYS A 159 7.58 -1.60 2.74
CA CYS A 159 8.96 -1.18 2.99
C CYS A 159 9.34 -0.08 2.02
N ARG A 160 8.93 -0.19 0.75
CA ARG A 160 9.10 0.84 -0.26
C ARG A 160 8.39 2.15 0.12
N ALA A 161 7.14 2.06 0.60
CA ALA A 161 6.39 3.22 1.09
C ALA A 161 7.03 3.84 2.34
N ALA A 162 7.43 3.03 3.32
CA ALA A 162 8.06 3.53 4.54
C ALA A 162 9.47 4.10 4.28
N GLY A 163 10.29 3.42 3.50
CA GLY A 163 11.63 3.86 3.11
C GLY A 163 11.59 5.17 2.34
N GLY A 164 10.68 5.30 1.35
CA GLY A 164 10.46 6.55 0.63
C GLY A 164 10.03 7.69 1.56
N PHE A 165 9.11 7.43 2.49
CA PHE A 165 8.71 8.41 3.51
C PHE A 165 9.89 8.82 4.41
N LEU A 166 10.63 7.86 4.95
CA LEU A 166 11.75 8.12 5.87
C LEU A 166 12.85 8.92 5.18
N LYS A 167 13.24 8.52 3.96
CA LYS A 167 14.24 9.22 3.16
C LYS A 167 13.82 10.65 2.83
N ALA A 168 12.55 10.87 2.48
CA ALA A 168 12.07 12.20 2.09
C ALA A 168 11.92 13.17 3.27
N ASN A 169 11.68 12.67 4.49
CA ASN A 169 11.41 13.51 5.66
C ASN A 169 12.58 13.59 6.66
N PHE A 170 13.51 12.63 6.62
CA PHE A 170 14.69 12.55 7.47
C PHE A 170 15.95 12.27 6.63
N PRO A 171 16.26 13.12 5.62
CA PRO A 171 17.30 12.82 4.63
C PRO A 171 18.71 12.79 5.22
N GLU A 172 18.95 13.47 6.35
CA GLU A 172 20.25 13.52 7.02
C GLU A 172 20.51 12.24 7.82
N GLU A 173 19.49 11.70 8.48
CA GLU A 173 19.57 10.49 9.30
C GLU A 173 19.36 9.20 8.50
N PHE A 174 18.75 9.28 7.31
CA PHE A 174 18.40 8.12 6.50
C PHE A 174 19.59 7.23 6.09
N PRO A 175 20.74 7.76 5.64
CA PRO A 175 21.88 6.92 5.23
C PRO A 175 22.34 5.96 6.33
N GLU A 176 22.51 6.47 7.55
CA GLU A 176 22.95 5.66 8.69
C GLU A 176 21.89 4.64 9.11
N PHE A 177 20.61 5.01 9.06
CA PHE A 177 19.53 4.05 9.30
C PHE A 177 19.52 2.91 8.29
N GLU A 178 19.69 3.21 7.01
CA GLU A 178 19.66 2.20 5.95
C GLU A 178 20.81 1.19 6.08
N GLU A 179 21.98 1.63 6.55
CA GLU A 179 23.14 0.75 6.81
C GLU A 179 22.89 -0.28 7.92
N ARG A 180 22.07 0.07 8.92
CA ARG A 180 21.89 -0.76 10.13
C ARG A 180 20.55 -1.48 10.23
N VAL A 181 19.52 -1.02 9.54
CA VAL A 181 18.21 -1.65 9.58
C VAL A 181 18.29 -3.06 8.99
N THR A 182 17.68 -4.02 9.66
CA THR A 182 17.59 -5.38 9.12
C THR A 182 16.33 -5.52 8.27
N TYR A 183 16.50 -5.95 7.02
CA TYR A 183 15.39 -6.28 6.11
C TYR A 183 15.20 -7.80 6.04
N SER A 184 14.13 -8.33 6.63
CA SER A 184 13.91 -9.78 6.63
C SER A 184 12.45 -10.18 6.82
N GLY A 185 12.02 -11.24 6.13
CA GLY A 185 10.74 -11.90 6.35
C GLY A 185 9.52 -11.09 5.94
N THR A 186 8.37 -11.46 6.49
CA THR A 186 7.05 -10.90 6.13
C THR A 186 6.50 -9.98 7.25
N PRO A 187 5.50 -9.14 6.95
CA PRO A 187 4.85 -8.30 7.97
C PRO A 187 4.32 -9.09 9.19
N ALA A 188 3.88 -10.33 8.99
CA ALA A 188 3.40 -11.19 10.07
C ALA A 188 4.55 -11.65 11.00
N ASN A 189 5.78 -11.77 10.47
CA ASN A 189 6.95 -12.15 11.27
C ASN A 189 7.43 -11.01 12.17
N MET A 190 7.18 -9.75 11.81
CA MET A 190 7.69 -8.57 12.53
C MET A 190 7.23 -8.54 13.99
N THR A 191 5.93 -8.72 14.22
CA THR A 191 5.35 -8.73 15.56
C THR A 191 6.00 -9.80 16.44
N ARG A 192 6.28 -10.99 15.88
CA ARG A 192 6.91 -12.09 16.61
C ARG A 192 8.36 -11.76 17.01
N LEU A 193 9.15 -11.22 16.08
CA LEU A 193 10.57 -10.91 16.30
C LEU A 193 10.77 -9.74 17.28
N ILE A 194 9.83 -8.79 17.29
CA ILE A 194 9.83 -7.71 18.28
C ILE A 194 9.32 -8.24 19.62
N ALA A 195 8.27 -9.07 19.65
CA ALA A 195 7.75 -9.66 20.89
C ALA A 195 8.78 -10.53 21.63
N SER A 196 9.66 -11.23 20.89
CA SER A 196 10.73 -12.04 21.49
C SER A 196 11.87 -11.21 22.09
N GLY A 197 11.97 -9.93 21.74
CA GLY A 197 13.07 -9.04 22.13
C GLY A 197 14.33 -9.23 21.28
N GLU A 198 14.23 -9.96 20.15
CA GLU A 198 15.33 -10.06 19.18
C GLU A 198 15.61 -8.70 18.51
N TYR A 199 14.54 -7.94 18.26
CA TYR A 199 14.56 -6.56 17.81
C TYR A 199 13.75 -5.68 18.75
N ASP A 200 14.15 -4.42 18.84
CA ASP A 200 13.56 -3.44 19.75
C ASP A 200 12.39 -2.71 19.09
N MET A 201 12.51 -2.43 17.79
CA MET A 201 11.54 -1.67 17.02
C MET A 201 11.39 -2.20 15.60
N GLY A 202 10.29 -1.82 14.95
CA GLY A 202 10.07 -2.08 13.54
C GLY A 202 8.79 -1.45 13.02
N MET A 203 8.45 -1.78 11.78
CA MET A 203 7.27 -1.26 11.11
C MET A 203 6.48 -2.39 10.46
N THR A 204 5.15 -2.32 10.56
CA THR A 204 4.24 -3.29 9.94
C THR A 204 2.92 -2.61 9.57
N LEU A 205 2.00 -3.35 8.96
CA LEU A 205 0.64 -2.88 8.71
C LEU A 205 -0.10 -2.76 10.06
N LEU A 206 -0.85 -1.68 10.28
CA LEU A 206 -1.66 -1.47 11.49
C LEU A 206 -2.50 -2.69 11.90
N PRO A 207 -3.14 -3.46 10.98
CA PRO A 207 -3.94 -4.63 11.37
C PRO A 207 -3.09 -5.72 12.06
N PHE A 208 -1.84 -5.90 11.65
CA PHE A 208 -0.91 -6.81 12.32
C PHE A 208 -0.39 -6.24 13.64
N ALA A 209 -0.21 -4.93 13.73
CA ALA A 209 0.19 -4.26 14.96
C ALA A 209 -0.90 -4.36 16.04
N GLY A 210 -2.18 -4.26 15.65
CA GLY A 210 -3.34 -4.41 16.53
C GLY A 210 -3.45 -5.78 17.17
N ILE A 211 -3.28 -6.85 16.39
CA ILE A 211 -3.23 -8.25 16.89
C ILE A 211 -2.06 -8.41 17.88
N GLY A 212 -0.94 -7.74 17.61
CA GLY A 212 0.26 -7.78 18.43
C GLY A 212 0.21 -7.04 19.76
N GLN A 213 -0.80 -6.18 20.00
CA GLN A 213 -0.90 -5.39 21.23
C GLN A 213 -1.10 -6.22 22.52
N GLN A 214 -1.20 -7.55 22.40
CA GLN A 214 -1.24 -8.44 23.55
C GLN A 214 0.19 -8.78 24.01
N GLY A 215 0.62 -8.18 25.12
CA GLY A 215 1.88 -8.52 25.79
C GLY A 215 2.99 -7.49 25.58
N ARG A 216 4.10 -7.91 24.97
CA ARG A 216 5.36 -7.15 24.93
C ARG A 216 5.45 -6.14 23.79
N VAL A 217 4.52 -6.13 22.85
CA VAL A 217 4.58 -5.23 21.68
C VAL A 217 3.57 -4.11 21.84
N LYS A 218 4.03 -2.87 21.65
CA LYS A 218 3.20 -1.66 21.67
C LYS A 218 3.34 -0.89 20.36
N ILE A 219 2.29 -0.17 19.97
CA ILE A 219 2.37 0.79 18.85
C ILE A 219 2.94 2.10 19.36
N ASN A 220 3.99 2.62 18.70
CA ASN A 220 4.44 3.98 18.91
C ASN A 220 3.57 4.92 18.06
N LYS A 221 2.68 5.68 18.69
CA LYS A 221 1.81 6.63 17.99
C LYS A 221 2.60 7.87 17.60
N THR A 222 2.99 7.94 16.33
CA THR A 222 3.84 9.02 15.82
C THR A 222 3.06 10.32 15.60
N LYS A 223 3.67 11.46 15.93
CA LYS A 223 3.13 12.81 15.72
C LYS A 223 3.00 13.22 14.25
N GLU A 224 3.68 12.50 13.37
CA GLU A 224 3.52 12.63 11.93
C GLU A 224 2.33 11.80 11.41
N GLY A 225 1.74 10.93 12.24
CA GLY A 225 0.68 9.99 11.83
C GLY A 225 1.22 8.74 11.13
N TYR A 226 0.31 7.84 10.76
CA TYR A 226 0.67 6.61 10.07
C TYR A 226 1.09 6.88 8.62
N ILE A 227 2.08 6.14 8.12
CA ILE A 227 2.47 6.21 6.71
C ILE A 227 1.38 5.50 5.90
N PRO A 228 0.77 6.15 4.89
CA PRO A 228 -0.26 5.50 4.10
C PRO A 228 0.37 4.53 3.09
N LEU A 229 -0.22 3.35 2.95
CA LEU A 229 0.01 2.44 1.82
C LEU A 229 -1.26 2.35 0.97
N PRO A 230 -1.43 3.23 -0.03
CA PRO A 230 -2.61 3.22 -0.89
C PRO A 230 -2.62 2.00 -1.81
N GLN A 231 -3.80 1.38 -1.92
CA GLN A 231 -4.10 0.43 -2.96
C GLN A 231 -5.01 1.10 -3.98
N THR A 232 -4.66 1.03 -5.26
CA THR A 232 -5.33 1.77 -6.33
C THR A 232 -5.77 0.83 -7.44
N ILE A 233 -6.88 1.19 -8.10
CA ILE A 233 -7.26 0.63 -9.39
C ILE A 233 -6.82 1.57 -10.51
N VAL A 234 -6.24 0.99 -11.56
CA VAL A 234 -5.71 1.67 -12.75
C VAL A 234 -6.13 0.88 -13.99
N TRP A 235 -6.40 1.58 -15.09
CA TRP A 235 -6.74 0.97 -16.37
C TRP A 235 -5.71 1.35 -17.42
N LYS A 236 -5.36 0.40 -18.27
CA LYS A 236 -4.51 0.60 -19.45
C LYS A 236 -5.11 1.62 -20.40
N LYS A 237 -4.27 2.34 -21.13
CA LYS A 237 -4.69 3.25 -22.20
C LYS A 237 -5.59 2.53 -23.19
N GLY A 238 -6.70 3.18 -23.57
CA GLY A 238 -7.67 2.61 -24.50
C GLY A 238 -8.63 1.57 -23.88
N ALA A 239 -8.53 1.29 -22.58
CA ALA A 239 -9.50 0.46 -21.87
C ALA A 239 -10.94 0.97 -22.06
N SER A 240 -11.87 0.03 -22.28
CA SER A 240 -13.30 0.34 -22.41
C SER A 240 -13.87 0.90 -21.10
N LYS A 241 -14.81 1.84 -21.21
CA LYS A 241 -15.58 2.36 -20.07
C LYS A 241 -16.34 1.27 -19.31
N SER A 242 -16.73 0.19 -19.98
CA SER A 242 -17.38 -0.97 -19.33
C SER A 242 -16.49 -1.58 -18.24
N LEU A 243 -15.17 -1.45 -18.33
CA LEU A 243 -14.24 -1.99 -17.33
C LEU A 243 -14.26 -1.23 -15.99
N MET A 244 -14.97 -0.08 -15.90
CA MET A 244 -15.16 0.60 -14.62
C MET A 244 -15.97 -0.23 -13.62
N THR A 245 -16.79 -1.19 -14.09
CA THR A 245 -17.57 -2.10 -13.23
C THR A 245 -16.68 -2.93 -12.27
N PHE A 246 -15.40 -3.14 -12.62
CA PHE A 246 -14.45 -3.75 -11.68
C PHE A 246 -14.27 -2.92 -10.41
N ALA A 247 -14.26 -1.59 -10.50
CA ALA A 247 -14.15 -0.73 -9.33
C ALA A 247 -15.37 -0.85 -8.41
N ASP A 248 -16.56 -1.10 -8.98
CA ASP A 248 -17.79 -1.27 -8.21
C ASP A 248 -17.75 -2.51 -7.29
N ILE A 249 -17.04 -3.58 -7.69
CA ILE A 249 -16.81 -4.76 -6.84
C ILE A 249 -16.05 -4.37 -5.58
N PHE A 250 -14.93 -3.65 -5.75
CA PHE A 250 -14.07 -3.27 -4.63
C PHE A 250 -14.66 -2.16 -3.78
N ARG A 251 -15.49 -1.28 -4.37
CA ARG A 251 -16.32 -0.29 -3.67
C ARG A 251 -17.64 -0.88 -3.15
N GLY A 252 -17.88 -2.18 -3.34
CA GLY A 252 -19.05 -2.87 -2.81
C GLY A 252 -19.11 -2.75 -1.29
N ARG A 253 -20.33 -2.70 -0.73
CA ARG A 253 -20.52 -2.55 0.72
C ARG A 253 -19.84 -3.67 1.50
N ASP A 254 -19.95 -4.92 1.03
CA ASP A 254 -19.38 -6.09 1.70
C ASP A 254 -17.84 -6.04 1.71
N MET A 255 -17.23 -5.69 0.59
CA MET A 255 -15.78 -5.54 0.49
C MET A 255 -15.27 -4.42 1.40
N GLN A 256 -15.91 -3.25 1.35
CA GLN A 256 -15.48 -2.11 2.15
C GLN A 256 -15.75 -2.33 3.64
N SER A 257 -16.82 -3.05 4.00
CA SER A 257 -17.08 -3.43 5.40
C SER A 257 -15.98 -4.37 5.91
N TYR A 258 -15.58 -5.36 5.11
CA TYR A 258 -14.47 -6.24 5.44
C TYR A 258 -13.15 -5.47 5.60
N LEU A 259 -12.83 -4.56 4.68
CA LEU A 259 -11.61 -3.74 4.78
C LEU A 259 -11.61 -2.88 6.05
N ALA A 260 -12.76 -2.29 6.43
CA ALA A 260 -12.89 -1.53 7.67
C ALA A 260 -12.70 -2.40 8.92
N GLU A 261 -13.16 -3.65 8.91
CA GLU A 261 -12.91 -4.62 9.99
C GLU A 261 -11.44 -4.99 10.13
N GLN A 262 -10.66 -4.84 9.04
CA GLN A 262 -9.22 -5.08 8.99
C GLN A 262 -8.43 -3.77 9.15
N ASP A 263 -8.94 -2.78 9.89
CA ASP A 263 -8.29 -1.48 10.18
C ASP A 263 -7.70 -0.76 8.94
N THR A 264 -8.27 -1.01 7.76
CA THR A 264 -7.94 -0.33 6.52
C THR A 264 -8.85 0.88 6.36
N TRP A 265 -8.32 2.01 5.89
CA TRP A 265 -9.13 3.18 5.58
C TRP A 265 -9.85 2.97 4.25
N THR A 266 -11.17 2.94 4.33
CA THR A 266 -12.08 2.64 3.22
C THR A 266 -12.47 3.90 2.47
N VAL A 267 -12.88 3.75 1.20
CA VAL A 267 -13.14 4.91 0.33
C VAL A 267 -14.61 5.34 0.33
N ARG A 268 -15.50 4.54 0.91
CA ARG A 268 -16.91 4.89 1.05
C ARG A 268 -17.18 5.72 2.30
N GLU A 269 -18.08 6.69 2.19
CA GLU A 269 -18.51 7.55 3.31
C GLU A 269 -19.36 6.82 4.35
N ASP A 270 -20.12 5.80 3.95
CA ASP A 270 -21.02 5.05 4.83
C ASP A 270 -20.30 3.98 5.68
N MET A 271 -18.99 3.82 5.52
CA MET A 271 -18.16 2.89 6.29
C MET A 271 -17.46 3.62 7.44
N PRO A 272 -17.34 2.99 8.63
CA PRO A 272 -16.59 3.58 9.73
C PRO A 272 -15.09 3.63 9.40
N ILE A 273 -14.41 4.70 9.82
CA ILE A 273 -12.95 4.74 9.95
C ILE A 273 -12.62 4.80 11.45
N ARG A 274 -11.78 3.88 11.90
CA ARG A 274 -11.27 3.82 13.27
C ARG A 274 -9.91 4.51 13.37
N ALA A 275 -9.87 5.80 13.03
CA ALA A 275 -8.66 6.61 13.07
C ALA A 275 -9.02 8.05 13.45
N SER A 276 -8.14 8.70 14.20
CA SER A 276 -8.21 10.13 14.47
C SER A 276 -7.56 10.95 13.34
N ASP A 277 -7.78 12.27 13.32
CA ASP A 277 -7.09 13.17 12.39
C ASP A 277 -5.56 13.08 12.53
N GLN A 278 -5.07 12.84 13.75
CA GLN A 278 -3.65 12.65 14.03
C GLN A 278 -3.12 11.34 13.41
N ASP A 279 -3.91 10.27 13.43
CA ASP A 279 -3.53 8.99 12.80
C ASP A 279 -3.47 9.14 11.27
N MET A 280 -4.37 9.94 10.69
CA MET A 280 -4.49 10.19 9.25
C MET A 280 -3.69 11.39 8.74
N LYS A 281 -2.86 12.02 9.58
CA LYS A 281 -2.19 13.30 9.28
C LYS A 281 -1.45 13.30 7.94
N GLN A 282 -0.73 12.22 7.61
CA GLN A 282 -0.04 12.07 6.32
C GLN A 282 -0.97 12.12 5.09
N VAL A 283 -2.20 11.64 5.22
CA VAL A 283 -3.20 11.72 4.14
C VAL A 283 -3.81 13.11 4.09
N LEU A 284 -4.09 13.73 5.24
CA LEU A 284 -4.63 15.09 5.31
C LEU A 284 -3.64 16.15 4.75
N GLU A 285 -2.34 15.91 4.94
CA GLU A 285 -1.23 16.74 4.45
C GLU A 285 -0.60 16.20 3.14
N TRP A 286 -1.31 15.30 2.44
CA TRP A 286 -0.79 14.65 1.23
C TRP A 286 -0.32 15.64 0.17
N LYS A 287 0.92 15.45 -0.29
CA LYS A 287 1.62 16.34 -1.24
C LYS A 287 1.35 15.99 -2.71
N GLY A 288 0.53 14.99 -2.98
CA GLY A 288 0.21 14.53 -4.34
C GLY A 288 0.93 13.22 -4.72
N TRP A 289 0.41 12.56 -5.75
CA TRP A 289 0.93 11.26 -6.20
C TRP A 289 2.34 11.32 -6.75
N ASP A 290 2.73 12.38 -7.45
CA ASP A 290 4.10 12.48 -7.98
C ASP A 290 5.11 12.54 -6.83
N PHE A 291 4.88 13.35 -5.80
CA PHE A 291 5.74 13.40 -4.62
C PHE A 291 5.88 12.02 -3.95
N TYR A 292 4.78 11.29 -3.79
CA TYR A 292 4.81 9.95 -3.20
C TYR A 292 5.58 8.96 -4.07
N LEU A 293 5.31 8.92 -5.37
CA LEU A 293 5.96 7.98 -6.30
C LEU A 293 7.44 8.29 -6.48
N ASP A 294 7.82 9.56 -6.55
CA ASP A 294 9.21 9.99 -6.64
C ASP A 294 9.99 9.63 -5.37
N ALA A 295 9.39 9.84 -4.17
CA ALA A 295 10.01 9.43 -2.91
C ALA A 295 10.24 7.91 -2.85
N VAL A 296 9.31 7.11 -3.37
CA VAL A 296 9.47 5.65 -3.47
C VAL A 296 10.55 5.27 -4.48
N ASP A 297 10.55 5.88 -5.68
CA ASP A 297 11.56 5.65 -6.73
C ASP A 297 12.98 5.98 -6.24
N GLU A 298 13.12 7.07 -5.48
CA GLU A 298 14.39 7.45 -4.86
C GLU A 298 14.87 6.45 -3.80
N PHE A 299 13.97 5.85 -3.01
CA PHE A 299 14.32 4.79 -2.07
C PHE A 299 14.70 3.50 -2.79
N ASP A 300 13.95 3.10 -3.81
CA ASP A 300 14.21 1.89 -4.59
C ASP A 300 15.59 1.92 -5.24
N LYS A 301 16.00 3.10 -5.73
CA LYS A 301 17.32 3.35 -6.34
C LYS A 301 18.43 3.63 -5.34
N TYR A 302 18.09 3.82 -4.06
CA TYR A 302 19.09 4.06 -3.03
C TYR A 302 19.85 2.76 -2.75
N SER A 303 21.17 2.80 -2.93
CA SER A 303 22.10 1.74 -2.56
C SER A 303 23.17 2.32 -1.66
N VAL A 304 23.44 1.63 -0.54
CA VAL A 304 24.61 1.88 0.31
C VAL A 304 25.82 1.16 -0.25
#